data_AF-A0A355V7Z2-F1
#
_entry.id   AF-A0A355V7Z2-F1
#
_cell.length_a   1.000
_cell.length_b   1.000
_cell.length_c   1.000
_cell.angle_alpha   90.00
_cell.angle_beta   90.00
_cell.angle_gamma   90.00
#
_symmetry.space_group_name_H-M   'P 1'
#
loop_
_entity.id
_entity.type
_entity.pdbx_description
1 polymer ?
#
loop_
_entity_poly.entity_id
_entity_poly.type
_entity_poly.pdbx_seq_one_letter_code
_entity_poly.pdbx_strand_id
1 'polypeptide(L)'
;PPANLLEIAESLASPLYLIGREFNAIADGPVWRCELTAASTQSGVAADSLTSASGDSRVSGSRWQLNNLPMPRLQTRNVAGALQAAVLSGLITDQERLNSVLPSMLPSLQLAGRLQYLTVACDHAADSTQSKSRTVLLDVSHNPQAVLSLAVELARWRKRDGQAGQGSETPAVGHSPRIRVILAMMQDKDHIGYVTPLEKHVDFWYIAHVDMPRCIGAEQLAGRLREAGIGETADTASIRAFTDVGSALDSACREASPHDLLVVCGSFFTVSDALHWLSPKT
;
A
#
# COMPACT_ATOMS: atom_id res chain seq x y z
N PRO A 1 -0.99 4.76 19.21
CA PRO A 1 -2.14 5.54 18.67
C PRO A 1 -1.92 7.01 19.02
N PRO A 2 -2.46 7.97 18.25
CA PRO A 2 -2.53 9.36 18.65
C PRO A 2 -3.13 9.52 20.07
N ALA A 3 -2.55 10.40 20.90
CA ALA A 3 -2.94 10.57 22.30
C ALA A 3 -4.43 10.92 22.46
N ASN A 4 -4.95 11.76 21.57
CA ASN A 4 -6.36 12.14 21.53
C ASN A 4 -7.32 10.94 21.39
N LEU A 5 -6.95 9.85 20.71
CA LEU A 5 -7.80 8.65 20.62
C LEU A 5 -7.87 7.91 21.95
N LEU A 6 -6.79 7.91 22.74
CA LEU A 6 -6.77 7.31 24.08
C LEU A 6 -7.68 8.10 25.02
N GLU A 7 -7.53 9.42 25.03
CA GLU A 7 -8.33 10.33 25.86
C GLU A 7 -9.82 10.27 25.50
N ILE A 8 -10.16 10.24 24.21
CA ILE A 8 -11.57 10.10 23.77
C ILE A 8 -12.13 8.75 24.22
N ALA A 9 -11.41 7.65 24.01
CA ALA A 9 -11.89 6.33 24.42
C ALA A 9 -12.14 6.26 25.93
N GLU A 10 -11.24 6.82 26.72
CA GLU A 10 -11.39 6.94 28.17
C GLU A 10 -12.62 7.78 28.55
N SER A 11 -12.81 8.95 27.92
CA SER A 11 -13.96 9.82 28.16
C SER A 11 -15.31 9.17 27.83
N LEU A 12 -15.32 8.25 26.86
CA LEU A 12 -16.51 7.52 26.43
C LEU A 12 -16.71 6.20 27.19
N ALA A 13 -15.83 5.87 28.16
CA ALA A 13 -15.75 4.56 28.78
C ALA A 13 -15.78 3.41 27.75
N SER A 14 -15.19 3.65 26.58
CA SER A 14 -15.24 2.75 25.44
C SER A 14 -13.99 1.86 25.43
N PRO A 15 -14.13 0.53 25.32
CA PRO A 15 -12.98 -0.34 25.24
C PRO A 15 -12.20 -0.08 23.95
N LEU A 16 -10.90 0.17 24.09
CA LEU A 16 -10.01 0.41 22.95
C LEU A 16 -9.21 -0.84 22.61
N TYR A 17 -9.26 -1.24 21.35
CA TYR A 17 -8.52 -2.37 20.81
C TYR A 17 -7.45 -1.87 19.86
N LEU A 18 -6.19 -2.22 20.15
CA LEU A 18 -5.01 -1.74 19.46
C LEU A 18 -4.27 -2.89 18.80
N ILE A 19 -3.88 -2.66 17.55
CA ILE A 19 -3.02 -3.59 16.83
C ILE A 19 -1.66 -3.70 17.54
N GLY A 20 -1.18 -4.93 17.71
CA GLY A 20 0.02 -5.28 18.47
C GLY A 20 -0.22 -5.49 19.97
N ARG A 21 -1.44 -5.22 20.49
CA ARG A 21 -1.83 -5.52 21.87
C ARG A 21 -3.00 -6.50 21.91
N GLU A 22 -4.19 -6.06 21.53
CA GLU A 22 -5.41 -6.87 21.59
C GLU A 22 -5.60 -7.73 20.33
N PHE A 23 -5.06 -7.30 19.18
CA PHE A 23 -5.11 -8.06 17.94
C PHE A 23 -3.84 -7.82 17.13
N ASN A 24 -3.51 -8.71 16.20
CA ASN A 24 -2.27 -8.59 15.44
C ASN A 24 -2.37 -9.18 14.03
N ALA A 25 -1.50 -8.67 13.15
CA ALA A 25 -1.30 -9.18 11.81
C ALA A 25 0.20 -9.44 11.60
N ILE A 26 0.56 -10.71 11.44
CA ILE A 26 1.95 -11.15 11.37
C ILE A 26 2.17 -11.78 10.01
N ALA A 27 2.98 -11.15 9.15
CA ALA A 27 3.36 -11.73 7.87
C ALA A 27 4.50 -12.73 8.07
N ASP A 28 4.39 -13.91 7.44
CA ASP A 28 5.38 -14.99 7.48
C ASP A 28 5.57 -15.55 6.06
N GLY A 29 6.48 -14.92 5.31
CA GLY A 29 6.72 -15.26 3.91
C GLY A 29 5.48 -15.06 3.02
N PRO A 30 4.99 -16.11 2.33
CA PRO A 30 3.85 -16.03 1.41
C PRO A 30 2.48 -16.06 2.12
N VAL A 31 2.47 -16.29 3.42
CA VAL A 31 1.26 -16.37 4.25
C VAL A 31 1.32 -15.36 5.39
N TRP A 32 0.21 -15.21 6.09
CA TRP A 32 0.15 -14.42 7.31
C TRP A 32 -0.72 -15.09 8.36
N ARG A 33 -0.51 -14.68 9.60
CA ARG A 33 -1.30 -15.04 10.77
C ARG A 33 -2.05 -13.81 11.27
N CYS A 34 -3.32 -14.01 11.60
CA CYS A 34 -4.16 -13.01 12.25
C CYS A 34 -4.50 -13.49 13.67
N GLU A 35 -4.26 -12.65 14.65
CA GLU A 35 -4.67 -12.88 16.04
C GLU A 35 -5.75 -11.86 16.39
N LEU A 36 -6.89 -12.33 16.88
CA LEU A 36 -8.05 -11.48 17.20
C LEU A 36 -8.49 -11.70 18.65
N THR A 37 -9.13 -10.69 19.25
CA THR A 37 -9.80 -10.82 20.55
C THR A 37 -11.31 -10.84 20.33
N ALA A 38 -11.97 -11.91 20.75
CA ALA A 38 -13.43 -12.00 20.76
C ALA A 38 -13.99 -11.63 22.14
N ALA A 39 -15.12 -10.93 22.15
CA ALA A 39 -15.82 -10.61 23.39
C ALA A 39 -16.26 -11.92 24.09
N SER A 40 -16.09 -12.01 25.40
CA SER A 40 -16.58 -13.15 26.17
C SER A 40 -18.12 -13.19 26.11
N THR A 41 -18.69 -14.29 25.64
CA THR A 41 -20.14 -14.54 25.62
C THR A 41 -20.74 -14.80 27.00
N GLN A 42 -20.09 -14.40 28.10
CA GLN A 42 -20.71 -14.41 29.42
C GLN A 42 -21.74 -13.27 29.49
N SER A 43 -22.96 -13.61 29.07
CA SER A 43 -24.17 -12.84 29.28
C SER A 43 -24.28 -12.34 30.72
N GLY A 44 -24.42 -11.02 30.89
CA GLY A 44 -25.30 -10.47 31.93
C GLY A 44 -24.71 -10.14 33.31
N VAL A 45 -23.45 -9.73 33.43
CA VAL A 45 -23.01 -9.04 34.65
C VAL A 45 -22.54 -7.64 34.31
N ALA A 46 -23.15 -6.67 35.00
CA ALA A 46 -23.01 -5.24 34.81
C ALA A 46 -21.55 -4.77 34.68
N ALA A 47 -21.38 -3.67 33.95
CA ALA A 47 -20.15 -2.92 33.77
C ALA A 47 -19.67 -2.22 35.06
N ASP A 48 -19.59 -2.93 36.19
CA ASP A 48 -19.29 -2.38 37.51
C ASP A 48 -17.99 -2.94 38.12
N SER A 49 -17.01 -3.33 37.30
CA SER A 49 -15.70 -3.75 37.81
C SER A 49 -14.55 -3.30 36.91
N LEU A 50 -14.49 -1.98 36.68
CA LEU A 50 -13.29 -1.29 36.18
C LEU A 50 -12.77 -0.34 37.25
N THR A 51 -12.38 -0.88 38.41
CA THR A 51 -11.49 -0.16 39.33
C THR A 51 -10.38 -1.08 39.82
N SER A 52 -9.25 -1.08 39.11
CA SER A 52 -7.96 -1.38 39.73
C SER A 52 -6.87 -0.53 39.10
N ALA A 53 -6.32 0.36 39.91
CA ALA A 53 -5.25 1.28 39.61
C ALA A 53 -3.94 0.54 39.27
N SER A 54 -3.68 0.38 37.98
CA SER A 54 -2.35 0.28 37.35
C SER A 54 -2.57 0.25 35.84
N GLY A 55 -1.93 1.15 35.09
CA GLY A 55 -2.22 1.52 33.69
C GLY A 55 -2.04 0.46 32.59
N ASP A 56 -2.56 -0.76 32.76
CA ASP A 56 -2.62 -1.79 31.71
C ASP A 56 -3.95 -2.55 31.80
N SER A 57 -5.08 -1.86 31.52
CA SER A 57 -6.41 -2.52 31.43
C SER A 57 -6.48 -3.34 30.15
N ARG A 58 -5.92 -4.55 30.16
CA ARG A 58 -6.10 -5.51 29.06
C ARG A 58 -7.56 -5.90 28.98
N VAL A 59 -8.18 -5.71 27.82
CA VAL A 59 -9.55 -6.15 27.60
C VAL A 59 -9.59 -7.68 27.67
N SER A 60 -10.41 -8.21 28.57
CA SER A 60 -10.58 -9.66 28.75
C SER A 60 -11.47 -10.22 27.64
N GLY A 61 -10.99 -11.22 26.91
CA GLY A 61 -11.69 -11.87 25.80
C GLY A 61 -11.01 -13.16 25.35
N SER A 62 -11.73 -14.02 24.62
CA SER A 62 -11.13 -15.23 24.05
C SER A 62 -10.25 -14.86 22.86
N ARG A 63 -9.03 -15.41 22.79
CA ARG A 63 -8.11 -15.15 21.68
C ARG A 63 -8.39 -16.11 20.54
N TRP A 64 -8.68 -15.56 19.36
CA TRP A 64 -8.82 -16.31 18.13
C TRP A 64 -7.51 -16.28 17.35
N GLN A 65 -7.19 -17.39 16.69
CA GLN A 65 -6.00 -17.51 15.84
C GLN A 65 -6.41 -18.02 14.46
N LEU A 66 -6.13 -17.20 13.44
CA LEU A 66 -6.34 -17.54 12.04
C LEU A 66 -4.95 -17.71 11.43
N ASN A 67 -4.60 -18.94 11.07
CA ASN A 67 -3.27 -19.34 10.66
C ASN A 67 -3.24 -19.68 9.17
N ASN A 68 -2.05 -19.59 8.57
CA ASN A 68 -1.80 -19.97 7.18
C ASN A 68 -2.73 -19.26 6.17
N LEU A 69 -3.08 -18.00 6.46
CA LEU A 69 -3.92 -17.22 5.56
C LEU A 69 -3.08 -16.76 4.35
N PRO A 70 -3.61 -16.83 3.11
CA PRO A 70 -2.92 -16.26 1.96
C PRO A 70 -2.83 -14.75 2.10
N MET A 71 -1.75 -14.17 1.54
CA MET A 71 -1.56 -12.72 1.55
C MET A 71 -2.70 -12.03 0.78
N PRO A 72 -3.42 -11.07 1.42
CA PRO A 72 -4.42 -10.27 0.73
C PRO A 72 -3.75 -9.26 -0.22
N ARG A 73 -4.52 -8.75 -1.17
CA ARG A 73 -4.09 -7.60 -2.00
C ARG A 73 -4.18 -6.26 -1.25
N LEU A 74 -4.81 -6.25 -0.08
CA LEU A 74 -4.85 -5.11 0.84
C LEU A 74 -3.83 -5.27 1.96
N GLN A 75 -3.57 -4.19 2.70
CA GLN A 75 -2.67 -4.24 3.85
C GLN A 75 -3.22 -5.16 4.94
N THR A 76 -2.42 -6.14 5.37
CA THR A 76 -2.80 -7.15 6.38
C THR A 76 -3.26 -6.52 7.69
N ARG A 77 -2.66 -5.40 8.11
CA ARG A 77 -3.07 -4.65 9.30
C ARG A 77 -4.50 -4.10 9.19
N ASN A 78 -4.91 -3.64 8.01
CA ASN A 78 -6.26 -3.13 7.77
C ASN A 78 -7.27 -4.28 7.72
N VAL A 79 -6.89 -5.41 7.09
CA VAL A 79 -7.72 -6.62 7.08
C VAL A 79 -7.92 -7.13 8.51
N ALA A 80 -6.86 -7.22 9.32
CA ALA A 80 -6.95 -7.62 10.71
C ALA A 80 -7.83 -6.67 11.55
N GLY A 81 -7.72 -5.35 11.33
CA GLY A 81 -8.59 -4.38 12.00
C GLY A 81 -10.07 -4.55 11.63
N ALA A 82 -10.38 -4.81 10.35
CA ALA A 82 -11.74 -5.08 9.91
C ALA A 82 -12.29 -6.39 10.50
N LEU A 83 -11.48 -7.45 10.52
CA LEU A 83 -11.84 -8.72 11.15
C LEU A 83 -12.07 -8.56 12.66
N GLN A 84 -11.19 -7.84 13.35
CA GLN A 84 -11.32 -7.54 14.78
C GLN A 84 -12.64 -6.81 15.06
N ALA A 85 -12.98 -5.79 14.27
CA ALA A 85 -14.24 -5.07 14.42
C ALA A 85 -15.46 -5.97 14.17
N ALA A 86 -15.41 -6.84 13.15
CA ALA A 86 -16.51 -7.76 12.82
C ALA A 86 -16.70 -8.87 13.87
N VAL A 87 -15.62 -9.33 14.50
CA VAL A 87 -15.67 -10.29 15.61
C VAL A 87 -16.25 -9.63 16.87
N LEU A 88 -15.79 -8.42 17.21
CA LEU A 88 -16.29 -7.70 18.39
C LEU A 88 -17.76 -7.26 18.26
N SER A 89 -18.22 -6.96 17.05
CA SER A 89 -19.62 -6.59 16.81
C SER A 89 -20.58 -7.80 16.85
N GLY A 90 -20.06 -9.02 16.94
CA GLY A 90 -20.86 -10.24 16.85
C GLY A 90 -21.34 -10.58 15.44
N LEU A 91 -20.87 -9.87 14.41
CA LEU A 91 -21.13 -10.24 13.00
C LEU A 91 -20.45 -11.56 12.63
N ILE A 92 -19.30 -11.84 13.25
CA ILE A 92 -18.58 -13.10 13.10
C ILE A 92 -18.42 -13.74 14.47
N THR A 93 -19.04 -14.89 14.67
CA THR A 93 -19.07 -15.62 15.94
C THR A 93 -18.38 -16.98 15.89
N ASP A 94 -17.93 -17.40 14.72
CA ASP A 94 -17.34 -18.73 14.48
C ASP A 94 -15.95 -18.59 13.85
N GLN A 95 -14.93 -18.92 14.62
CA GLN A 95 -13.52 -18.88 14.21
C GLN A 95 -13.22 -19.91 13.12
N GLU A 96 -13.76 -21.14 13.21
CA GLU A 96 -13.46 -22.21 12.26
C GLU A 96 -14.08 -21.90 10.89
N ARG A 97 -15.32 -21.42 10.88
CA ARG A 97 -15.98 -20.94 9.66
C ARG A 97 -15.23 -19.77 9.05
N LEU A 98 -14.77 -18.80 9.86
CA LEU A 98 -13.97 -17.69 9.35
C LEU A 98 -12.67 -18.19 8.70
N ASN A 99 -11.95 -19.10 9.36
CA ASN A 99 -10.69 -19.64 8.88
C ASN A 99 -10.84 -20.46 7.59
N SER A 100 -12.01 -21.07 7.34
CA SER A 100 -12.28 -21.80 6.09
C SER A 100 -12.66 -20.90 4.90
N VAL A 101 -13.28 -19.74 5.15
CA VAL A 101 -13.73 -18.82 4.08
C VAL A 101 -12.65 -17.82 3.67
N LEU A 102 -11.83 -17.34 4.61
CA LEU A 102 -10.82 -16.32 4.30
C LEU A 102 -9.85 -16.70 3.16
N PRO A 103 -9.34 -17.94 3.06
CA PRO A 103 -8.38 -18.28 2.01
C PRO A 103 -8.90 -18.08 0.57
N SER A 104 -10.19 -18.28 0.32
CA SER A 104 -10.78 -18.08 -1.01
C SER A 104 -11.13 -16.61 -1.29
N MET A 105 -11.38 -15.82 -0.24
CA MET A 105 -11.79 -14.42 -0.35
C MET A 105 -10.61 -13.44 -0.41
N LEU A 106 -9.57 -13.64 0.40
CA LEU A 106 -8.46 -12.69 0.55
C LEU A 106 -7.72 -12.39 -0.78
N PRO A 107 -7.49 -13.36 -1.68
CA PRO A 107 -6.80 -13.09 -2.96
C PRO A 107 -7.60 -12.23 -3.93
N SER A 108 -8.94 -12.21 -3.82
CA SER A 108 -9.84 -11.44 -4.68
C SER A 108 -10.26 -10.10 -4.07
N LEU A 109 -10.07 -9.93 -2.75
CA LEU A 109 -10.38 -8.69 -2.03
C LEU A 109 -9.46 -7.55 -2.51
N GLN A 110 -10.05 -6.57 -3.19
CA GLN A 110 -9.34 -5.42 -3.75
C GLN A 110 -10.11 -4.13 -3.54
N LEU A 111 -9.39 -3.01 -3.53
CA LEU A 111 -9.97 -1.67 -3.48
C LEU A 111 -9.20 -0.79 -4.47
N ALA A 112 -9.91 -0.03 -5.29
CA ALA A 112 -9.29 0.82 -6.31
C ALA A 112 -8.27 1.78 -5.66
N GLY A 113 -7.08 1.86 -6.25
CA GLY A 113 -5.99 2.70 -5.76
C GLY A 113 -5.39 2.27 -4.41
N ARG A 114 -5.59 1.03 -3.95
CA ARG A 114 -4.94 0.50 -2.73
C ARG A 114 -4.14 -0.74 -3.08
N LEU A 115 -2.84 -0.57 -3.28
CA LEU A 115 -1.93 -1.60 -3.80
C LEU A 115 -2.53 -2.37 -4.99
N GLN A 116 -3.18 -1.64 -5.89
CA GLN A 116 -3.92 -2.22 -7.02
C GLN A 116 -2.96 -2.47 -8.18
N TYR A 117 -2.68 -3.74 -8.47
CA TYR A 117 -1.91 -4.14 -9.64
C TYR A 117 -2.81 -4.30 -10.87
N LEU A 118 -2.40 -3.69 -11.98
CA LEU A 118 -3.02 -3.80 -13.29
C LEU A 118 -1.98 -4.19 -14.34
N THR A 119 -2.41 -4.94 -15.35
CA THR A 119 -1.63 -5.16 -16.57
C THR A 119 -2.25 -4.30 -17.66
N VAL A 120 -1.47 -3.37 -18.21
CA VAL A 120 -1.97 -2.41 -19.21
C VAL A 120 -1.19 -2.52 -20.50
N ALA A 121 -1.88 -2.39 -21.63
CA ALA A 121 -1.22 -2.28 -22.93
C ALA A 121 -0.69 -0.85 -23.10
N CYS A 122 0.61 -0.70 -23.30
CA CYS A 122 1.25 0.60 -23.58
C CYS A 122 1.33 0.85 -25.09
N ASP A 123 0.27 0.51 -25.83
CA ASP A 123 0.22 0.65 -27.28
C ASP A 123 -0.26 2.06 -27.65
N HIS A 124 0.64 3.04 -27.56
CA HIS A 124 0.46 4.39 -28.12
C HIS A 124 1.42 4.66 -29.28
N ALA A 125 2.26 3.68 -29.63
CA ALA A 125 3.11 3.74 -30.82
C ALA A 125 2.37 3.08 -31.99
N ALA A 126 2.10 3.85 -33.04
CA ALA A 126 1.36 3.44 -34.24
C ALA A 126 2.06 2.36 -35.11
N ASP A 127 3.14 1.72 -34.63
CA ASP A 127 4.03 0.93 -35.50
C ASP A 127 4.76 -0.23 -34.80
N SER A 128 4.09 -0.98 -33.92
CA SER A 128 4.67 -2.25 -33.43
C SER A 128 3.67 -3.40 -33.44
N THR A 129 4.03 -4.46 -34.15
CA THR A 129 3.32 -5.74 -34.31
C THR A 129 3.23 -6.61 -33.05
N GLN A 130 3.62 -6.08 -31.88
CA GLN A 130 3.58 -6.79 -30.60
C GLN A 130 3.10 -5.86 -29.49
N SER A 131 1.90 -6.12 -28.97
CA SER A 131 1.32 -5.37 -27.86
C SER A 131 2.25 -5.43 -26.65
N LYS A 132 2.74 -4.27 -26.22
CA LYS A 132 3.69 -4.16 -25.11
C LYS A 132 2.91 -3.93 -23.82
N SER A 133 2.61 -5.00 -23.10
CA SER A 133 1.98 -4.88 -21.77
C SER A 133 2.98 -4.47 -20.69
N ARG A 134 2.52 -3.70 -19.70
CA ARG A 134 3.29 -3.30 -18.51
C ARG A 134 2.50 -3.57 -17.25
N THR A 135 3.22 -3.86 -16.17
CA THR A 135 2.64 -3.95 -14.83
C THR A 135 2.60 -2.55 -14.21
N VAL A 136 1.42 -2.14 -13.76
CA VAL A 136 1.18 -0.87 -13.08
C VAL A 136 0.66 -1.14 -11.67
N LEU A 137 1.28 -0.54 -10.67
CA LEU A 137 0.83 -0.49 -9.28
C LEU A 137 0.23 0.88 -8.99
N LEU A 138 -1.04 0.92 -8.58
CA LEU A 138 -1.73 2.14 -8.18
C LEU A 138 -1.89 2.18 -6.66
N ASP A 139 -1.42 3.26 -6.02
CA ASP A 139 -1.60 3.45 -4.58
C ASP A 139 -1.81 4.94 -4.19
N VAL A 140 -2.92 5.25 -3.52
CA VAL A 140 -3.30 6.61 -3.11
C VAL A 140 -2.58 7.09 -1.82
N SER A 141 -1.44 6.48 -1.47
CA SER A 141 -0.62 6.92 -0.36
C SER A 141 -0.28 8.40 -0.46
N HIS A 142 -0.44 9.11 0.66
CA HIS A 142 -0.22 10.56 0.76
C HIS A 142 0.16 10.98 2.20
N ASN A 143 0.52 10.01 3.04
CA ASN A 143 0.91 10.22 4.44
C ASN A 143 2.03 9.23 4.84
N PRO A 144 2.76 9.50 5.94
CA PRO A 144 3.94 8.70 6.33
C PRO A 144 3.67 7.21 6.51
N GLN A 145 2.56 6.84 7.15
CA GLN A 145 2.22 5.42 7.36
C GLN A 145 1.89 4.71 6.05
N ALA A 146 1.16 5.37 5.16
CA ALA A 146 0.78 4.82 3.87
C ALA A 146 2.01 4.60 2.98
N VAL A 147 2.94 5.56 2.94
CA VAL A 147 4.14 5.45 2.11
C VAL A 147 5.14 4.41 2.63
N LEU A 148 5.25 4.24 3.96
CA LEU A 148 6.02 3.13 4.54
C LEU A 148 5.46 1.78 4.11
N SER A 149 4.12 1.67 4.01
CA SER A 149 3.47 0.44 3.56
C SER A 149 3.73 0.19 2.07
N LEU A 150 3.71 1.24 1.24
CA LEU A 150 4.11 1.15 -0.16
C LEU A 150 5.59 0.74 -0.30
N ALA A 151 6.49 1.33 0.49
CA ALA A 151 7.92 0.98 0.48
C ALA A 151 8.16 -0.52 0.78
N VAL A 152 7.43 -1.09 1.76
CA VAL A 152 7.49 -2.53 2.05
C VAL A 152 7.05 -3.36 0.85
N GLU A 153 6.01 -2.92 0.12
CA GLU A 153 5.55 -3.62 -1.08
C GLU A 153 6.58 -3.54 -2.22
N LEU A 154 7.19 -2.37 -2.46
CA LEU A 154 8.26 -2.23 -3.46
C LEU A 154 9.49 -3.09 -3.11
N ALA A 155 9.84 -3.17 -1.82
CA ALA A 155 10.91 -4.05 -1.34
C ALA A 155 10.60 -5.53 -1.60
N ARG A 156 9.35 -5.95 -1.41
CA ARG A 156 8.90 -7.33 -1.71
C ARG A 156 8.93 -7.60 -3.20
N TRP A 157 8.48 -6.66 -4.03
CA TRP A 157 8.55 -6.79 -5.47
C TRP A 157 9.98 -7.01 -5.97
N ARG A 158 10.95 -6.18 -5.53
CA ARG A 158 12.38 -6.35 -5.87
C ARG A 158 12.92 -7.73 -5.47
N LYS A 159 12.50 -8.27 -4.32
CA LYS A 159 12.94 -9.60 -3.85
C LYS A 159 12.40 -10.74 -4.71
N ARG A 160 11.14 -10.68 -5.14
CA ARG A 160 10.52 -11.71 -6.00
C ARG A 160 11.26 -11.83 -7.33
N ASP A 161 11.57 -10.69 -7.96
CA ASP A 161 12.21 -10.68 -9.26
C ASP A 161 13.68 -11.09 -9.19
N GLY A 162 14.39 -10.71 -8.13
CA GLY A 162 15.76 -11.17 -7.86
C GLY A 162 15.87 -12.68 -7.63
N GLN A 163 14.76 -13.37 -7.31
CA GLN A 163 14.68 -14.82 -7.16
C GLN A 163 14.20 -15.54 -8.44
N ALA A 164 13.34 -14.91 -9.25
CA ALA A 164 12.91 -15.44 -10.55
C ALA A 164 14.09 -15.63 -11.53
N GLY A 165 15.16 -14.84 -11.38
CA GLY A 165 16.40 -14.96 -12.15
C GLY A 165 17.35 -16.09 -11.73
N GLN A 166 17.04 -16.87 -10.70
CA GLN A 166 17.90 -17.99 -10.23
C GLN A 166 17.42 -19.38 -10.68
N GLY A 167 16.26 -19.47 -11.35
CA GLY A 167 15.67 -20.75 -11.81
C GLY A 167 15.56 -20.90 -13.33
N SER A 168 16.05 -19.94 -14.12
CA SER A 168 16.07 -20.01 -15.58
C SER A 168 17.53 -20.03 -16.05
N GLU A 169 17.90 -21.08 -16.79
CA GLU A 169 19.27 -21.33 -17.28
C GLU A 169 19.78 -20.30 -18.31
N THR A 170 19.07 -19.18 -18.51
CA THR A 170 19.59 -18.03 -19.24
C THR A 170 19.16 -16.74 -18.54
N PRO A 171 20.07 -16.03 -17.86
CA PRO A 171 19.85 -14.61 -17.60
C PRO A 171 19.72 -13.96 -18.96
N ALA A 172 18.54 -13.43 -19.30
CA ALA A 172 18.45 -12.51 -20.42
C ALA A 172 19.46 -11.40 -20.14
N VAL A 173 20.48 -11.32 -20.99
CA VAL A 173 21.64 -10.44 -20.82
C VAL A 173 21.16 -9.01 -20.52
N GLY A 174 21.45 -8.54 -19.30
CA GLY A 174 21.85 -7.15 -19.08
C GLY A 174 20.91 -6.16 -18.38
N HIS A 175 19.66 -6.48 -17.99
CA HIS A 175 18.81 -5.48 -17.33
C HIS A 175 18.05 -6.03 -16.12
N SER A 176 18.43 -5.57 -14.92
CA SER A 176 17.62 -5.75 -13.71
C SER A 176 16.29 -4.97 -13.85
N PRO A 177 15.15 -5.57 -13.46
CA PRO A 177 13.85 -4.89 -13.46
C PRO A 177 13.90 -3.56 -12.72
N ARG A 178 13.32 -2.52 -13.31
CA ARG A 178 13.33 -1.16 -12.77
C ARG A 178 11.95 -0.76 -12.23
N ILE A 179 11.95 0.02 -11.17
CA ILE A 179 10.75 0.65 -10.61
C ILE A 179 10.71 2.11 -11.06
N ARG A 180 9.63 2.47 -11.76
CA ARG A 180 9.38 3.81 -12.31
C ARG A 180 8.18 4.42 -11.60
N VAL A 181 8.39 5.49 -10.83
CA VAL A 181 7.34 6.15 -10.06
C VAL A 181 6.80 7.35 -10.80
N ILE A 182 5.48 7.40 -11.00
CA ILE A 182 4.71 8.55 -11.42
C ILE A 182 4.13 9.18 -10.15
N LEU A 183 4.53 10.42 -9.86
CA LEU A 183 4.21 11.11 -8.60
C LEU A 183 3.63 12.50 -8.86
N ALA A 184 2.48 12.79 -8.26
CA ALA A 184 2.02 14.16 -8.04
C ALA A 184 1.51 14.29 -6.60
N MET A 185 1.76 15.44 -5.96
CA MET A 185 1.49 15.65 -4.54
C MET A 185 0.86 17.01 -4.26
N MET A 186 0.20 17.14 -3.11
CA MET A 186 -0.34 18.42 -2.66
C MET A 186 0.75 19.24 -1.97
N GLN A 187 0.73 20.56 -2.14
CA GLN A 187 1.73 21.50 -1.63
C GLN A 187 1.87 21.49 -0.09
N ASP A 188 0.79 21.12 0.62
CA ASP A 188 0.73 21.05 2.08
C ASP A 188 1.32 19.74 2.66
N LYS A 189 1.85 18.85 1.81
CA LYS A 189 2.46 17.59 2.25
C LYS A 189 3.95 17.73 2.55
N ASP A 190 4.42 16.83 3.42
CA ASP A 190 5.84 16.58 3.60
C ASP A 190 6.36 15.75 2.41
N HIS A 191 6.87 16.43 1.39
CA HIS A 191 7.34 15.83 0.15
C HIS A 191 8.57 14.93 0.38
N ILE A 192 9.54 15.43 1.15
CA ILE A 192 10.80 14.73 1.40
C ILE A 192 10.54 13.51 2.29
N GLY A 193 9.84 13.70 3.41
CA GLY A 193 9.46 12.58 4.28
C GLY A 193 8.57 11.54 3.57
N TYR A 194 7.83 11.93 2.54
CA TYR A 194 7.11 10.99 1.68
C TYR A 194 8.04 10.19 0.76
N VAL A 195 8.96 10.82 0.03
CA VAL A 195 9.79 10.11 -0.95
C VAL A 195 10.94 9.31 -0.33
N THR A 196 11.48 9.74 0.81
CA THR A 196 12.66 9.11 1.44
C THR A 196 12.48 7.60 1.69
N PRO A 197 11.35 7.09 2.20
CA PRO A 197 11.13 5.64 2.33
C PRO A 197 11.15 4.87 1.01
N LEU A 198 10.82 5.51 -0.11
CA LEU A 198 10.73 4.91 -1.43
C LEU A 198 12.07 4.95 -2.18
N GLU A 199 12.88 5.98 -1.95
CA GLU A 199 14.08 6.31 -2.72
C GLU A 199 14.97 5.10 -3.05
N LYS A 200 15.33 4.29 -2.05
CA LYS A 200 16.20 3.10 -2.23
C LYS A 200 15.61 2.01 -3.14
N HIS A 201 14.34 2.13 -3.49
CA HIS A 201 13.62 1.19 -4.34
C HIS A 201 13.29 1.75 -5.72
N VAL A 202 13.38 3.06 -5.93
CA VAL A 202 12.90 3.73 -7.14
C VAL A 202 14.07 4.04 -8.07
N ASP A 203 13.95 3.63 -9.32
CA ASP A 203 14.97 3.87 -10.34
C ASP A 203 14.66 5.09 -11.19
N PHE A 204 13.40 5.51 -11.32
CA PHE A 204 13.03 6.68 -12.13
C PHE A 204 11.84 7.41 -11.53
N TRP A 205 11.92 8.74 -11.51
CA TRP A 205 10.86 9.62 -10.99
C TRP A 205 10.27 10.46 -12.12
N TYR A 206 9.00 10.24 -12.41
CA TYR A 206 8.17 10.99 -13.34
C TYR A 206 7.24 11.88 -12.52
N ILE A 207 7.68 13.11 -12.28
CA ILE A 207 6.94 14.07 -11.48
C ILE A 207 5.89 14.72 -12.37
N ALA A 208 4.63 14.48 -12.06
CA ALA A 208 3.49 15.02 -12.79
C ALA A 208 2.86 16.19 -12.04
N HIS A 209 1.97 16.90 -12.73
CA HIS A 209 1.06 17.86 -12.12
C HIS A 209 -0.37 17.35 -12.24
N VAL A 210 -1.22 17.76 -11.30
CA VAL A 210 -2.67 17.56 -11.35
C VAL A 210 -3.27 18.95 -11.30
N ASP A 211 -4.18 19.27 -12.22
CA ASP A 211 -4.79 20.60 -12.36
C ASP A 211 -5.70 20.94 -11.17
N MET A 212 -5.06 21.37 -10.09
CA MET A 212 -5.70 21.78 -8.85
C MET A 212 -4.84 22.82 -8.15
N PRO A 213 -5.44 23.88 -7.57
CA PRO A 213 -4.70 24.93 -6.86
C PRO A 213 -3.81 24.44 -5.71
N ARG A 214 -4.14 23.28 -5.14
CA ARG A 214 -3.39 22.68 -4.02
C ARG A 214 -2.28 21.74 -4.45
N CYS A 215 -2.18 21.38 -5.73
CA CYS A 215 -1.10 20.54 -6.23
C CYS A 215 0.18 21.36 -6.35
N ILE A 216 1.31 20.83 -5.86
CA ILE A 216 2.60 21.46 -6.15
C ILE A 216 2.89 21.35 -7.66
N GLY A 217 3.53 22.38 -8.24
CA GLY A 217 3.96 22.34 -9.63
C GLY A 217 5.02 21.25 -9.85
N ALA A 218 4.95 20.53 -10.98
CA ALA A 218 5.84 19.39 -11.24
C ALA A 218 7.33 19.78 -11.20
N GLU A 219 7.70 20.90 -11.84
CA GLU A 219 9.08 21.40 -11.82
C GLU A 219 9.52 21.84 -10.41
N GLN A 220 8.62 22.46 -9.65
CA GLN A 220 8.91 22.87 -8.28
C GLN A 220 9.15 21.66 -7.38
N LEU A 221 8.34 20.61 -7.50
CA LEU A 221 8.54 19.37 -6.76
C LEU A 221 9.83 18.68 -7.21
N ALA A 222 10.07 18.55 -8.52
CA ALA A 222 11.30 17.97 -9.05
C ALA A 222 12.56 18.70 -8.56
N GLY A 223 12.53 20.04 -8.51
CA GLY A 223 13.61 20.86 -7.95
C GLY A 223 13.88 20.54 -6.47
N ARG A 224 12.82 20.53 -5.64
CA ARG A 224 12.94 20.17 -4.21
C ARG A 224 13.51 18.78 -3.98
N LEU A 225 13.12 17.81 -4.80
CA LEU A 225 13.64 16.45 -4.70
C LEU A 225 15.14 16.40 -5.04
N ARG A 226 15.57 17.06 -6.12
CA ARG A 226 16.98 17.17 -6.50
C ARG A 226 17.80 17.88 -5.42
N GLU A 227 17.32 18.99 -4.88
CA GLU A 227 17.99 19.74 -3.79
C GLU A 227 18.17 18.89 -2.52
N ALA A 228 17.27 17.95 -2.27
CA ALA A 228 17.37 17.01 -1.15
C ALA A 228 18.26 15.78 -1.45
N GLY A 229 18.93 15.74 -2.60
CA GLY A 229 19.77 14.62 -3.04
C GLY A 229 19.00 13.39 -3.53
N ILE A 230 17.67 13.50 -3.67
CA ILE A 230 16.85 12.38 -4.12
C ILE A 230 17.21 12.05 -5.56
N GLY A 231 17.49 10.77 -5.80
CA GLY A 231 17.85 10.27 -7.13
C GLY A 231 19.31 10.54 -7.53
N GLU A 232 20.16 11.01 -6.61
CA GLU A 232 21.61 11.09 -6.86
C GLU A 232 22.33 9.77 -6.58
N THR A 233 21.65 8.79 -5.97
CA THR A 233 22.27 7.61 -5.37
C THR A 233 22.54 6.44 -6.34
N ALA A 234 22.24 6.59 -7.64
CA ALA A 234 22.52 5.56 -8.64
C ALA A 234 22.69 6.18 -10.03
N ASP A 235 23.54 5.58 -10.87
CA ASP A 235 23.75 5.92 -12.29
C ASP A 235 22.46 5.97 -13.15
N THR A 236 21.30 5.66 -12.58
CA THR A 236 20.01 5.53 -13.27
C THR A 236 18.86 6.36 -12.70
N ALA A 237 18.98 6.95 -11.52
CA ALA A 237 17.88 7.70 -10.93
C ALA A 237 17.72 9.09 -11.57
N SER A 238 16.80 9.18 -12.53
CA SER A 238 16.44 10.47 -13.14
C SER A 238 15.11 10.98 -12.60
N ILE A 239 15.09 12.28 -12.28
CA ILE A 239 13.87 13.02 -11.94
C ILE A 239 13.51 13.90 -13.14
N ARG A 240 12.31 13.69 -13.70
CA ARG A 240 11.77 14.46 -14.83
C ARG A 240 10.39 15.00 -14.49
N ALA A 241 10.12 16.24 -14.85
CA ALA A 241 8.83 16.88 -14.66
C ALA A 241 7.97 16.77 -15.94
N PHE A 242 6.65 16.68 -15.75
CA PHE A 242 5.64 16.55 -16.79
C PHE A 242 4.45 17.45 -16.49
N THR A 243 3.73 17.84 -17.55
CA THR A 243 2.59 18.76 -17.47
C THR A 243 1.37 18.14 -16.80
N ASP A 244 1.23 16.81 -16.87
CA ASP A 244 0.08 16.06 -16.37
C ASP A 244 0.45 14.59 -16.14
N VAL A 245 -0.45 13.84 -15.48
CA VAL A 245 -0.25 12.42 -15.17
C VAL A 245 -0.20 11.55 -16.43
N GLY A 246 -0.97 11.89 -17.47
CA GLY A 246 -1.04 11.13 -18.72
C GLY A 246 0.27 11.18 -19.49
N SER A 247 0.87 12.35 -19.67
CA SER A 247 2.16 12.54 -20.34
C SER A 247 3.31 11.89 -19.58
N ALA A 248 3.26 11.90 -18.24
CA ALA A 248 4.20 11.15 -17.40
C ALA A 248 4.08 9.63 -17.62
N LEU A 249 2.85 9.11 -17.64
CA LEU A 249 2.56 7.70 -17.93
C LEU A 249 2.98 7.30 -19.36
N ASP A 250 2.69 8.12 -20.36
CA ASP A 250 3.11 7.91 -21.75
C ASP A 250 4.63 7.76 -21.86
N SER A 251 5.38 8.62 -21.17
CA SER A 251 6.84 8.56 -21.15
C SER A 251 7.33 7.30 -20.42
N ALA A 252 6.77 7.02 -19.24
CA ALA A 252 7.14 5.85 -18.45
C ALA A 252 6.85 4.54 -19.19
N CYS A 253 5.70 4.42 -19.85
CA CYS A 253 5.32 3.28 -20.69
C CYS A 253 6.30 3.05 -21.85
N ARG A 254 6.67 4.12 -22.58
CA ARG A 254 7.61 4.05 -23.71
C ARG A 254 9.00 3.62 -23.29
N GLU A 255 9.45 4.07 -22.13
CA GLU A 255 10.80 3.81 -21.61
C GLU A 255 10.91 2.50 -20.82
N ALA A 256 9.78 1.98 -20.34
CA ALA A 256 9.74 0.76 -19.54
C ALA A 256 10.05 -0.49 -20.35
N SER A 257 10.87 -1.37 -19.77
CA SER A 257 10.99 -2.78 -20.17
C SER A 257 9.72 -3.56 -19.80
N PRO A 258 9.38 -4.68 -20.47
CA PRO A 258 8.28 -5.56 -20.05
C PRO A 258 8.36 -6.06 -18.59
N HIS A 259 9.56 -6.09 -18.01
CA HIS A 259 9.78 -6.50 -16.63
C HIS A 259 9.77 -5.34 -15.64
N ASP A 260 9.69 -4.09 -16.09
CA ASP A 260 9.64 -2.94 -15.19
C ASP A 260 8.27 -2.83 -14.50
N LEU A 261 8.28 -2.23 -13.31
CA LEU A 261 7.08 -1.85 -12.58
C LEU A 261 6.86 -0.35 -12.70
N LEU A 262 5.70 0.05 -13.22
CA LEU A 262 5.22 1.42 -13.10
C LEU A 262 4.45 1.56 -11.79
N VAL A 263 4.69 2.63 -11.04
CA VAL A 263 4.02 2.90 -9.76
C VAL A 263 3.40 4.29 -9.82
N VAL A 264 2.09 4.40 -9.70
CA VAL A 264 1.40 5.70 -9.60
C VAL A 264 0.98 5.93 -8.16
N CYS A 265 1.48 7.01 -7.56
CA CYS A 265 1.17 7.33 -6.16
C CYS A 265 1.21 8.83 -5.84
N GLY A 266 0.97 9.17 -4.57
CA GLY A 266 1.08 10.54 -4.03
C GLY A 266 -0.25 11.20 -3.69
N SER A 267 -1.33 10.86 -4.40
CA SER A 267 -2.67 11.34 -4.07
C SER A 267 -3.78 10.52 -4.74
N PHE A 268 -5.01 10.69 -4.25
CA PHE A 268 -6.20 10.16 -4.91
C PHE A 268 -6.38 10.71 -6.33
N PHE A 269 -6.08 12.00 -6.54
CA PHE A 269 -6.26 12.63 -7.84
C PHE A 269 -5.27 12.09 -8.87
N THR A 270 -4.01 11.88 -8.46
CA THR A 270 -2.98 11.26 -9.31
C THR A 270 -3.41 9.87 -9.78
N VAL A 271 -3.95 9.05 -8.87
CA VAL A 271 -4.44 7.71 -9.22
C VAL A 271 -5.71 7.77 -10.05
N SER A 272 -6.59 8.74 -9.80
CA SER A 272 -7.80 8.96 -10.61
C SER A 272 -7.46 9.29 -12.06
N ASP A 273 -6.55 10.24 -12.28
CA ASP A 273 -6.11 10.64 -13.62
C ASP A 273 -5.41 9.47 -14.34
N ALA A 274 -4.60 8.69 -13.61
CA ALA A 274 -4.02 7.48 -14.15
C ALA A 274 -5.08 6.44 -14.53
N LEU A 275 -6.07 6.16 -13.68
CA LEU A 275 -7.15 5.23 -14.01
C LEU A 275 -7.93 5.69 -15.24
N HIS A 276 -8.16 6.99 -15.40
CA HIS A 276 -8.78 7.55 -16.59
C HIS A 276 -7.91 7.31 -17.83
N TRP A 277 -6.61 7.58 -17.75
CA TRP A 277 -5.65 7.33 -18.83
C TRP A 277 -5.55 5.83 -19.21
N LEU A 278 -5.58 4.93 -18.22
CA LEU A 278 -5.50 3.48 -18.39
C LEU A 278 -6.80 2.87 -18.94
N SER A 279 -7.91 3.60 -18.87
CA SER A 279 -9.21 3.11 -19.36
C SER A 279 -9.20 3.04 -20.89
N PRO A 280 -9.85 2.03 -21.51
CA PRO A 280 -9.98 1.98 -22.96
C PRO A 280 -10.64 3.28 -23.45
N LYS A 281 -10.02 3.95 -24.42
CA LYS A 281 -10.63 5.10 -25.08
C LYS A 281 -11.83 4.58 -25.87
N THR A 282 -13.04 4.91 -25.41
CA THR A 282 -14.32 4.67 -26.11
C THR A 282 -14.42 5.50 -27.37
#